data_AF-A0A932AAB9-F1
#
_entry.id   AF-A0A932AAB9-F1
#
_cell.length_a   1.000
_cell.length_b   1.000
_cell.length_c   1.000
_cell.angle_alpha   90.00
_cell.angle_beta   90.00
_cell.angle_gamma   90.00
#
_symmetry.space_group_name_H-M   'P 1'
#
loop_
_entity.id
_entity.type
_entity.pdbx_description
1 polymer ?
#
loop_
_entity_poly.entity_id
_entity_poly.type
_entity_poly.pdbx_seq_one_letter_code
_entity_poly.pdbx_strand_id
1 'polypeptide(L)'
;MPLQQKPKPRTINTLHATHDDADASRHRDPVASRSREHVRLAHRAPRCCHIKANGLHCGSPALRGNVLCYFHDRWLNSPAGDDVLPPLEDGNGVQFSLMYVVSHLRKEALRDGTANIPAVKQLLYALQTASHNLRYVNFDPKLKSSTTDPYAD
;
A
#
# COMPACT_ATOMS: atom_id res chain seq x y z
N MET A 1 -8.58 22.91 41.70
CA MET A 1 -9.04 22.76 40.30
C MET A 1 -10.16 23.76 40.05
N PRO A 2 -9.91 24.87 39.33
CA PRO A 2 -10.97 25.79 38.95
C PRO A 2 -11.59 25.39 37.61
N LEU A 3 -12.93 25.37 37.58
CA LEU A 3 -13.79 25.07 36.43
C LEU A 3 -13.63 26.17 35.36
N GLN A 4 -13.13 25.82 34.18
CA GLN A 4 -13.13 26.72 33.01
C GLN A 4 -14.53 26.78 32.39
N GLN A 5 -15.09 27.99 32.36
CA GLN A 5 -16.35 28.32 31.67
C GLN A 5 -16.12 28.36 30.14
N LYS A 6 -16.99 27.71 29.38
CA LYS A 6 -16.96 27.73 27.90
C LYS A 6 -17.57 29.04 27.35
N PRO A 7 -16.98 29.66 26.31
CA PRO A 7 -17.56 30.85 25.69
C PRO A 7 -18.78 30.53 24.81
N LYS A 8 -19.78 31.43 24.85
CA LYS A 8 -21.09 31.35 24.18
C LYS A 8 -20.97 31.71 22.68
N PRO A 9 -21.70 31.06 21.77
CA PRO A 9 -21.60 31.34 20.33
C PRO A 9 -22.24 32.67 19.95
N ARG A 10 -21.58 33.41 19.05
CA ARG A 10 -22.11 34.63 18.41
C ARG A 10 -22.95 34.24 17.19
N THR A 11 -24.22 34.59 17.21
CA THR A 11 -25.10 34.58 16.04
C THR A 11 -24.74 35.74 15.12
N ILE A 12 -24.46 35.45 13.86
CA ILE A 12 -24.34 36.46 12.81
C ILE A 12 -25.52 36.25 11.86
N ASN A 13 -26.37 37.26 11.80
CA ASN A 13 -27.54 37.36 10.95
C ASN A 13 -27.06 37.85 9.58
N THR A 14 -27.37 37.14 8.49
CA THR A 14 -27.06 37.61 7.14
C THR A 14 -28.26 37.42 6.21
N LEU A 15 -28.54 38.50 5.50
CA LEU A 15 -29.76 38.83 4.77
C LEU A 15 -30.00 37.92 3.56
N HIS A 16 -31.30 37.71 3.30
CA HIS A 16 -31.84 37.26 2.02
C HIS A 16 -31.41 38.22 0.90
N ALA A 17 -30.82 37.69 -0.17
CA ALA A 17 -30.77 38.34 -1.47
C ALA A 17 -30.99 37.28 -2.55
N THR A 18 -32.18 37.32 -3.15
CA THR A 18 -32.53 36.61 -4.37
C THR A 18 -31.81 37.29 -5.53
N HIS A 19 -30.96 36.54 -6.26
CA HIS A 19 -30.48 36.95 -7.56
C HIS A 19 -30.51 35.74 -8.50
N ASP A 20 -31.57 35.74 -9.30
CA ASP A 20 -31.56 35.55 -10.75
C ASP A 20 -30.83 34.31 -11.31
N ASP A 21 -31.66 33.33 -11.66
CA ASP A 21 -31.42 32.29 -12.64
C ASP A 21 -31.14 32.89 -14.03
N ALA A 22 -29.90 33.31 -14.31
CA ALA A 22 -29.45 33.51 -15.68
C ALA A 22 -27.91 33.51 -15.79
N ASP A 23 -27.42 32.71 -16.73
CA ASP A 23 -26.08 32.77 -17.31
C ASP A 23 -24.91 32.22 -16.47
N ALA A 24 -24.89 30.90 -16.32
CA ALA A 24 -23.64 30.16 -16.17
C ALA A 24 -23.44 29.25 -17.38
N SER A 25 -23.34 29.86 -18.57
CA SER A 25 -22.73 29.26 -19.75
C SER A 25 -21.23 29.02 -19.50
N ARG A 26 -20.93 28.11 -18.56
CA ARG A 26 -19.58 27.66 -18.23
C ARG A 26 -18.94 27.08 -19.48
N HIS A 27 -18.00 27.83 -20.05
CA HIS A 27 -17.10 27.38 -21.08
C HIS A 27 -16.41 26.10 -20.59
N ARG A 28 -16.94 24.95 -21.00
CA ARG A 28 -16.51 23.64 -20.53
C ARG A 28 -15.38 23.20 -21.44
N ASP A 29 -14.14 23.46 -21.03
CA ASP A 29 -12.95 23.09 -21.81
C ASP A 29 -13.05 21.62 -22.28
N PRO A 30 -13.18 21.35 -23.59
CA PRO A 30 -13.43 20.01 -24.12
C PRO A 30 -12.28 19.03 -23.83
N VAL A 31 -11.07 19.56 -23.65
CA VAL A 31 -9.89 18.77 -23.30
C VAL A 31 -9.93 18.34 -21.84
N ALA A 32 -10.31 19.25 -20.94
CA ALA A 32 -10.45 18.95 -19.52
C ALA A 32 -11.63 18.00 -19.23
N SER A 33 -12.68 18.02 -20.05
CA SER A 33 -13.80 17.09 -19.94
C SER A 33 -13.42 15.66 -20.35
N ARG A 34 -12.70 15.50 -21.47
CA ARG A 34 -12.18 14.20 -21.94
C ARG A 34 -11.21 13.55 -20.96
N SER A 35 -10.28 14.33 -20.40
CA SER A 35 -9.34 13.82 -19.39
C SER A 35 -10.05 13.31 -18.13
N ARG A 36 -11.10 14.00 -17.68
CA ARG A 36 -11.90 13.56 -16.52
C ARG A 36 -12.68 12.27 -16.79
N GLU A 37 -13.18 12.09 -18.01
CA GLU A 37 -13.87 10.87 -18.41
C GLU A 37 -12.93 9.66 -18.45
N HIS A 38 -11.73 9.82 -19.02
CA HIS A 38 -10.72 8.75 -19.02
C HIS A 38 -10.29 8.34 -17.61
N VAL A 39 -10.14 9.30 -16.68
CA VAL A 39 -9.84 9.01 -15.27
C VAL A 39 -10.98 8.23 -14.62
N ARG A 40 -12.25 8.59 -14.89
CA ARG A 40 -13.42 7.84 -14.38
C ARG A 40 -13.45 6.41 -14.90
N LEU A 41 -13.16 6.20 -16.18
CA LEU A 41 -13.08 4.86 -16.77
C LEU A 41 -11.94 4.04 -16.13
N ALA A 42 -10.77 4.66 -15.92
CA ALA A 42 -9.64 4.02 -15.23
C ALA A 42 -9.97 3.63 -13.77
N HIS A 43 -10.80 4.40 -13.07
CA HIS A 43 -11.28 4.03 -11.73
C HIS A 43 -12.21 2.80 -11.74
N ARG A 44 -12.93 2.55 -12.83
CA ARG A 44 -13.82 1.39 -13.00
C ARG A 44 -13.12 0.13 -13.50
N ALA A 45 -11.86 0.22 -13.92
CA ALA A 45 -11.09 -0.93 -14.35
C ALA A 45 -10.97 -1.97 -13.21
N PRO A 46 -11.04 -3.29 -13.52
CA PRO A 46 -10.77 -4.34 -12.54
C PRO A 46 -9.43 -4.12 -11.83
N ARG A 47 -9.36 -4.50 -10.56
CA ARG A 47 -8.17 -4.34 -9.72
C ARG A 47 -7.39 -5.63 -9.67
N CYS A 48 -6.06 -5.51 -9.59
CA CYS A 48 -5.15 -6.63 -9.39
C CYS A 48 -5.59 -7.47 -8.17
N CYS A 49 -5.72 -8.79 -8.35
CA CYS A 49 -6.14 -9.71 -7.30
C CYS A 49 -5.02 -10.05 -6.29
N HIS A 50 -3.78 -9.68 -6.57
CA HIS A 50 -2.65 -9.96 -5.68
C HIS A 50 -2.84 -9.35 -4.28
N ILE A 51 -2.57 -10.17 -3.27
CA ILE A 51 -2.49 -9.77 -1.87
C ILE A 51 -1.02 -9.58 -1.51
N LYS A 52 -0.67 -8.36 -1.12
CA LYS A 52 0.68 -8.00 -0.71
C LYS A 52 1.09 -8.72 0.57
N ALA A 53 2.37 -8.69 0.92
CA ALA A 53 2.88 -9.32 2.14
C ALA A 53 2.28 -8.70 3.42
N ASN A 54 1.80 -7.45 3.36
CA ASN A 54 1.07 -6.82 4.46
C ASN A 54 -0.44 -7.14 4.53
N GLY A 55 -0.92 -8.10 3.73
CA GLY A 55 -2.30 -8.57 3.71
C GLY A 55 -3.30 -7.64 2.98
N LEU A 56 -2.85 -6.53 2.40
CA LEU A 56 -3.72 -5.66 1.59
C LEU A 56 -3.76 -6.10 0.13
N HIS A 57 -4.86 -5.79 -0.54
CA HIS A 57 -4.93 -5.90 -2.00
C HIS A 57 -4.01 -4.86 -2.67
N CYS A 58 -3.44 -5.21 -3.82
CA CYS A 58 -2.55 -4.32 -4.57
C CYS A 58 -3.22 -3.00 -5.00
N GLY A 59 -4.46 -3.08 -5.51
CA GLY A 59 -5.26 -1.91 -5.92
C GLY A 59 -4.89 -1.32 -7.29
N SER A 60 -3.77 -1.73 -7.89
CA SER A 60 -3.41 -1.36 -9.27
C SER A 60 -4.43 -1.87 -10.28
N PRO A 61 -4.70 -1.15 -11.38
CA PRO A 61 -5.53 -1.67 -12.47
C PRO A 61 -4.95 -2.97 -13.03
N ALA A 62 -5.80 -3.98 -13.22
CA ALA A 62 -5.42 -5.22 -13.87
C ALA A 62 -5.23 -5.00 -15.39
N LEU A 63 -4.36 -5.81 -16.01
CA LEU A 63 -4.21 -5.81 -17.46
C LEU A 63 -5.50 -6.31 -18.13
N ARG A 64 -5.74 -5.89 -19.39
CA ARG A 64 -6.90 -6.36 -20.15
C ARG A 64 -6.82 -7.88 -20.33
N GLY A 65 -7.84 -8.59 -19.88
CA GLY A 65 -7.90 -10.06 -19.95
C GLY A 65 -7.04 -10.79 -18.91
N ASN A 66 -6.52 -10.10 -17.91
CA ASN A 66 -5.73 -10.68 -16.83
C ASN A 66 -6.31 -10.25 -15.47
N VAL A 67 -6.03 -11.03 -14.43
CA VAL A 67 -6.40 -10.71 -13.04
C VAL A 67 -5.30 -9.95 -12.29
N LEU A 68 -4.11 -9.85 -12.88
CA LEU A 68 -2.94 -9.16 -12.31
C LEU A 68 -2.67 -7.83 -13.00
N CYS A 69 -2.04 -6.90 -12.27
CA CYS A 69 -1.42 -5.71 -12.87
C CYS A 69 -0.11 -6.06 -13.56
N TYR A 70 0.41 -5.16 -14.39
CA TYR A 70 1.67 -5.37 -15.11
C TYR A 70 2.82 -5.86 -14.22
N PHE A 71 3.01 -5.26 -13.05
CA PHE A 71 4.07 -5.63 -12.11
C PHE A 71 3.90 -7.06 -11.59
N HIS A 72 2.73 -7.40 -11.06
CA HIS A 72 2.47 -8.72 -10.48
C HIS A 72 2.39 -9.82 -11.51
N ASP A 73 1.90 -9.53 -12.71
CA ASP A 73 1.93 -10.44 -13.85
C ASP A 73 3.37 -10.78 -14.25
N ARG A 74 4.21 -9.76 -14.41
CA ARG A 74 5.62 -9.95 -14.78
C ARG A 74 6.42 -10.62 -13.67
N TRP A 75 6.12 -10.36 -12.40
CA TRP A 75 6.77 -11.02 -11.28
C TRP A 75 6.45 -12.51 -11.24
N LEU A 76 5.16 -12.86 -11.28
CA LEU A 76 4.70 -14.25 -11.18
C LEU A 76 5.12 -15.09 -12.40
N ASN A 77 5.11 -14.48 -13.59
CA ASN A 77 5.50 -15.14 -14.83
C ASN A 77 6.98 -14.91 -15.20
N SER A 78 7.79 -14.38 -14.28
CA SER A 78 9.22 -14.20 -14.51
C SER A 78 9.92 -15.56 -14.64
N PRO A 79 10.85 -15.75 -15.59
CA PRO A 79 11.69 -16.95 -15.64
C PRO A 79 12.57 -17.14 -14.40
N ALA A 80 12.73 -16.09 -13.57
CA ALA A 80 13.33 -16.18 -12.24
C ALA A 80 12.37 -16.79 -11.18
N GLY A 81 11.26 -17.41 -11.61
CA GLY A 81 10.10 -17.84 -10.82
C GLY A 81 10.34 -18.92 -9.76
N ASP A 82 11.60 -19.29 -9.51
CA ASP A 82 11.99 -20.10 -8.35
C ASP A 82 12.47 -19.23 -7.18
N ASP A 83 12.35 -17.89 -7.27
CA ASP A 83 12.69 -17.02 -6.15
C ASP A 83 11.71 -17.23 -4.99
N VAL A 84 12.25 -17.71 -3.88
CA VAL A 84 11.55 -17.91 -2.60
C VAL A 84 11.11 -16.59 -1.97
N LEU A 85 11.64 -15.46 -2.46
CA LEU A 85 11.36 -14.15 -1.92
C LEU A 85 10.07 -13.55 -2.51
N PRO A 86 9.25 -12.88 -1.68
CA PRO A 86 8.12 -12.11 -2.18
C PRO A 86 8.63 -10.86 -2.91
N PRO A 87 7.78 -10.25 -3.76
CA PRO A 87 8.10 -8.94 -4.29
C PRO A 87 8.25 -7.91 -3.14
N LEU A 88 9.26 -7.04 -3.26
CA LEU A 88 9.63 -6.05 -2.24
C LEU A 88 8.79 -4.76 -2.34
N GLU A 89 7.49 -4.91 -2.50
CA GLU A 89 6.55 -3.80 -2.74
C GLU A 89 6.01 -3.15 -1.46
N ASP A 90 6.25 -3.76 -0.30
CA ASP A 90 5.85 -3.26 1.01
C ASP A 90 6.85 -3.67 2.11
N GLY A 91 6.75 -3.02 3.28
CA GLY A 91 7.68 -3.24 4.39
C GLY A 91 7.67 -4.66 4.94
N ASN A 92 6.53 -5.36 4.95
CA ASN A 92 6.46 -6.75 5.38
C ASN A 92 7.20 -7.68 4.40
N GLY A 93 7.08 -7.41 3.10
CA GLY A 93 7.82 -8.13 2.06
C GLY A 93 9.33 -7.97 2.24
N VAL A 94 9.79 -6.73 2.48
CA VAL A 94 11.20 -6.45 2.82
C VAL A 94 11.63 -7.20 4.08
N GLN A 95 10.80 -7.20 5.12
CA GLN A 95 11.12 -7.85 6.39
C GLN A 95 11.23 -9.36 6.25
N PHE A 96 10.33 -9.98 5.48
CA PHE A 96 10.40 -11.40 5.15
C PHE A 96 11.70 -11.74 4.40
N SER A 97 12.07 -10.92 3.42
CA SER A 97 13.32 -11.13 2.66
C SER A 97 14.56 -10.96 3.54
N LEU A 98 14.57 -10.01 4.47
CA LEU A 98 15.64 -9.89 5.47
C LEU A 98 15.70 -11.12 6.38
N MET A 99 14.55 -11.64 6.82
CA MET A 99 14.49 -12.88 7.62
C MET A 99 15.06 -14.08 6.86
N TYR A 100 14.73 -14.21 5.56
CA TYR A 100 15.28 -15.26 4.71
C TYR A 100 16.80 -15.17 4.60
N VAL A 101 17.33 -13.98 4.32
CA VAL A 101 18.78 -13.72 4.22
C VAL A 101 19.49 -13.96 5.56
N VAL A 102 18.94 -13.45 6.66
CA VAL A 102 19.46 -13.64 8.02
C VAL A 102 19.56 -15.12 8.37
N SER A 103 18.57 -15.93 7.99
CA SER A 103 18.56 -17.38 8.25
C SER A 103 19.70 -18.11 7.54
N HIS A 104 20.08 -17.67 6.33
CA HIS A 104 21.21 -18.22 5.58
C HIS A 104 22.55 -17.71 6.13
N LEU A 105 22.66 -16.41 6.39
CA LEU A 105 23.85 -15.81 6.98
C LEU A 105 24.16 -16.42 8.35
N ARG A 106 23.15 -16.76 9.16
CA ARG A 106 23.35 -17.42 10.45
C ARG A 106 24.04 -18.78 10.31
N LYS A 107 23.69 -19.56 9.28
CA LYS A 107 24.32 -20.86 9.01
C LYS A 107 25.79 -20.67 8.61
N GLU A 108 26.06 -19.71 7.73
CA GLU A 108 27.42 -19.40 7.28
C GLU A 108 28.29 -18.76 8.37
N ALA A 109 27.71 -17.95 9.25
CA ALA A 109 28.41 -17.26 10.32
C ALA A 109 28.98 -18.21 11.38
N LEU A 110 28.35 -19.37 11.57
CA LEU A 110 28.72 -20.38 12.58
C LEU A 110 29.15 -21.71 11.94
N ARG A 111 29.61 -21.66 10.68
CA ARG A 111 29.95 -22.86 9.92
C ARG A 111 31.13 -23.60 10.56
N ASP A 112 31.02 -24.92 10.62
CA ASP A 112 32.06 -25.83 11.13
C ASP A 112 32.50 -25.54 12.58
N GLY A 113 31.61 -24.96 13.39
CA GLY A 113 31.89 -24.62 14.79
C GLY A 113 32.84 -23.42 14.96
N THR A 114 33.16 -22.71 13.87
CA THR A 114 34.01 -21.53 13.88
C THR A 114 33.24 -20.29 13.45
N ALA A 115 33.63 -19.12 13.98
CA ALA A 115 33.00 -17.86 13.61
C ALA A 115 33.60 -17.33 12.29
N ASN A 116 32.80 -17.32 11.22
CA ASN A 116 33.16 -16.66 9.97
C ASN A 116 32.93 -15.14 10.13
N ILE A 117 34.00 -14.41 10.47
CA ILE A 117 33.92 -12.98 10.82
C ILE A 117 33.26 -12.11 9.73
N PRO A 118 33.58 -12.26 8.43
CA PRO A 118 32.82 -11.59 7.36
C PRO A 118 31.31 -11.86 7.40
N ALA A 119 30.90 -13.12 7.55
CA ALA A 119 29.48 -13.49 7.60
C ALA A 119 28.80 -12.96 8.87
N VAL A 120 29.49 -12.95 10.01
CA VAL A 120 29.01 -12.32 11.26
C VAL A 120 28.79 -10.82 11.06
N LYS A 121 29.72 -10.10 10.42
CA LYS A 121 29.55 -8.67 10.11
C LYS A 121 28.34 -8.43 9.21
N GLN A 122 28.16 -9.24 8.17
CA GLN A 122 27.00 -9.12 7.27
C GLN A 122 25.69 -9.44 7.99
N LEU A 123 25.69 -10.43 8.89
CA LEU A 123 24.55 -10.77 9.72
C LEU A 123 24.14 -9.61 10.63
N LEU A 124 25.10 -8.97 11.31
CA LEU A 124 24.85 -7.80 12.15
C LEU A 124 24.29 -6.62 11.34
N TYR A 125 24.81 -6.39 10.14
CA TYR A 125 24.29 -5.36 9.23
C TYR A 125 22.86 -5.65 8.75
N ALA A 126 22.57 -6.90 8.40
CA ALA A 126 21.22 -7.33 8.03
C ALA A 126 20.23 -7.16 9.20
N LEU A 127 20.63 -7.50 10.44
CA LEU A 127 19.82 -7.30 11.64
C LEU A 127 19.58 -5.81 11.93
N GLN A 128 20.59 -4.96 11.75
CA GLN A 128 20.43 -3.51 11.87
C GLN A 128 19.41 -2.99 10.85
N THR A 129 19.48 -3.47 9.61
CA THR A 129 18.55 -3.11 8.54
C THR A 129 17.12 -3.57 8.87
N ALA A 130 16.98 -4.80 9.38
CA ALA A 130 15.70 -5.35 9.82
C ALA A 130 15.09 -4.53 10.97
N SER A 131 15.91 -4.10 11.94
CA SER A 131 15.48 -3.23 13.04
C SER A 131 14.99 -1.88 12.53
N HIS A 132 15.71 -1.27 11.59
CA HIS A 132 15.31 -0.01 10.96
C HIS A 132 13.99 -0.13 10.19
N ASN A 133 13.74 -1.28 9.56
CA ASN A 133 12.54 -1.52 8.77
C ASN A 133 11.28 -1.69 9.62
N LEU A 134 11.39 -1.96 10.94
CA LEU A 134 10.24 -2.18 11.83
C LEU A 134 9.20 -1.04 11.79
N ARG A 135 9.61 0.20 11.51
CA ARG A 135 8.70 1.36 11.38
C ARG A 135 7.82 1.34 10.12
N TYR A 136 8.11 0.45 9.17
CA TYR A 136 7.40 0.30 7.90
C TYR A 136 6.61 -1.01 7.79
N VAL A 137 6.62 -1.81 8.86
CA VAL A 137 6.00 -3.13 8.90
C VAL A 137 4.72 -3.08 9.73
N ASN A 138 3.72 -3.85 9.32
CA ASN A 138 2.54 -4.10 10.14
C ASN A 138 2.26 -5.61 10.15
N PHE A 139 2.58 -6.26 11.27
CA PHE A 139 2.34 -7.69 11.47
C PHE A 139 0.99 -8.00 12.07
N ASP A 140 0.27 -6.99 12.54
CA ASP A 140 -1.04 -7.21 13.14
C ASP A 140 -2.02 -7.65 12.07
N PRO A 141 -2.84 -8.68 12.34
CA PRO A 141 -3.87 -9.09 11.41
C PRO A 141 -4.79 -7.90 11.16
N LYS A 142 -4.90 -7.49 9.90
CA LYS A 142 -5.92 -6.51 9.51
C LYS A 142 -7.26 -7.21 9.58
N LEU A 143 -7.90 -7.10 10.74
CA LEU A 143 -9.30 -7.44 10.92
C LEU A 143 -10.09 -6.62 9.89
N LYS A 144 -10.47 -7.24 8.77
CA LYS A 144 -11.49 -6.65 7.91
C LYS A 144 -12.80 -6.75 8.69
N SER A 145 -13.49 -5.63 8.91
CA SER A 145 -14.93 -5.66 8.66
C SER A 145 -15.05 -6.03 7.18
N SER A 146 -15.41 -7.28 6.88
CA SER A 146 -15.42 -7.82 5.53
C SER A 146 -16.40 -7.02 4.65
N THR A 147 -15.90 -6.10 3.82
CA THR A 147 -16.75 -5.46 2.79
C THR A 147 -16.78 -6.28 1.49
N THR A 148 -16.05 -7.39 1.42
CA THR A 148 -16.15 -8.36 0.33
C THR A 148 -15.95 -9.74 0.91
N ASP A 149 -17.03 -10.31 1.44
CA ASP A 149 -17.15 -11.76 1.57
C ASP A 149 -17.42 -12.33 0.16
N PRO A 150 -16.54 -13.17 -0.41
CA PRO A 150 -16.80 -13.83 -1.69
C PRO A 150 -17.92 -14.90 -1.64
N TYR A 151 -18.51 -15.17 -0.47
CA TYR A 151 -19.63 -16.09 -0.24
C TYR A 151 -20.87 -15.45 0.41
N ALA A 152 -20.95 -14.12 0.44
CA ALA A 152 -22.21 -13.48 0.80
C ALA A 152 -23.19 -13.58 -0.39
N ASP A 153 -24.32 -14.25 -0.17
CA ASP A 153 -25.44 -14.39 -1.13
C ASP A 153 -25.94 -13.05 -1.69
#